data_AF-A0A3Q8S447-F1
#
_entry.id   AF-A0A3Q8S447-F1
#
_cell.length_a   1.000
_cell.length_b   1.000
_cell.length_c   1.000
_cell.angle_alpha   90.00
_cell.angle_beta   90.00
_cell.angle_gamma   90.00
#
_symmetry.space_group_name_H-M   'P 1'
#
loop_
_entity.id
_entity.type
_entity.pdbx_description
1 polymer ?
#
loop_
_entity_poly.entity_id
_entity_poly.type
_entity_poly.pdbx_seq_one_letter_code
_entity_poly.pdbx_strand_id
1 'polypeptide(L)'
;MRRMSWLGPLMILAGVYLFFFQKEAVSMGSLFGNFWPTLFIIPLGLFFHWMYFSLTERRGTGLLIPGGILFTVGIVCQLSTLFDSWGYLWPGFILAPAVGLFEFYWFGNRNKWLLVPINILGVLSLMFFAMIAFGTLYNRVVFGQPVLAIALIAIGAGIMFAPKKNKL
;
A
#
# COMPACT_ATOMS: atom_id res chain seq x y z
N MET A 1 -22.78 12.00 -29.48
CA MET A 1 -22.58 11.97 -28.02
C MET A 1 -21.23 11.31 -27.72
N ARG A 2 -20.33 12.00 -27.01
CA ARG A 2 -18.89 11.69 -26.79
C ARG A 2 -18.65 10.30 -26.15
N ARG A 3 -18.03 9.37 -26.88
CA ARG A 3 -17.51 8.07 -26.37
C ARG A 3 -16.01 8.08 -26.04
N MET A 4 -15.37 9.26 -25.96
CA MET A 4 -13.91 9.38 -25.89
C MET A 4 -13.36 9.82 -24.52
N SER A 5 -14.24 10.09 -23.54
CA SER A 5 -13.85 10.59 -22.21
C SER A 5 -13.14 9.55 -21.34
N TRP A 6 -13.32 8.25 -21.63
CA TRP A 6 -12.76 7.14 -20.86
C TRP A 6 -11.39 6.68 -21.38
N LEU A 7 -11.11 6.93 -22.66
CA LEU A 7 -9.83 6.60 -23.29
C LEU A 7 -8.69 7.52 -22.82
N GLY A 8 -9.00 8.77 -22.49
CA GLY A 8 -8.02 9.75 -21.99
C GLY A 8 -7.36 9.32 -20.69
N PRO A 9 -8.11 9.06 -19.60
CA PRO A 9 -7.54 8.57 -18.35
C PRO A 9 -6.77 7.25 -18.53
N LEU A 10 -7.28 6.38 -19.41
CA LEU A 10 -6.69 5.07 -19.70
C LEU A 10 -5.34 5.20 -20.43
N MET A 11 -5.22 6.12 -21.39
CA MET A 11 -3.94 6.43 -22.05
C MET A 11 -2.96 7.17 -21.13
N ILE A 12 -3.44 8.02 -20.23
CA ILE A 12 -2.58 8.69 -19.25
C ILE A 12 -2.01 7.67 -18.26
N LEU A 13 -2.84 6.75 -17.75
CA LEU A 13 -2.39 5.63 -16.92
C LEU A 13 -1.39 4.73 -17.66
N ALA A 14 -1.66 4.38 -18.91
CA ALA A 14 -0.74 3.59 -19.75
C ALA A 14 0.58 4.32 -20.06
N GLY A 15 0.54 5.64 -20.23
CA GLY A 15 1.73 6.47 -20.49
C GLY A 15 2.63 6.62 -19.26
N VAL A 16 2.05 6.88 -18.08
CA VAL A 16 2.78 6.91 -16.81
C VAL A 16 3.39 5.53 -16.51
N TYR A 17 2.65 4.47 -16.83
CA TYR A 17 3.10 3.09 -16.68
C TYR A 17 4.32 2.75 -17.53
N LEU A 18 4.31 3.09 -18.83
CA LEU A 18 5.47 2.85 -19.71
C LEU A 18 6.70 3.69 -19.32
N PHE A 19 6.47 4.88 -18.77
CA PHE A 19 7.55 5.76 -18.34
C PHE A 19 8.33 5.21 -17.13
N PHE A 20 7.64 4.56 -16.18
CA PHE A 20 8.29 3.96 -15.01
C PHE A 20 9.01 2.63 -15.31
N PHE A 21 8.61 1.89 -16.35
CA PHE A 21 9.05 0.52 -16.62
C PHE A 21 10.15 0.35 -17.69
N GLN A 22 10.78 1.44 -18.16
CA GLN A 22 11.83 1.36 -19.19
C GLN A 22 13.09 0.56 -18.80
N LYS A 23 13.31 0.26 -17.51
CA LYS A 23 14.61 -0.23 -17.03
C LYS A 23 14.74 -1.74 -16.79
N GLU A 24 13.65 -2.51 -16.84
CA GLU A 24 13.71 -3.96 -16.69
C GLU A 24 13.30 -4.66 -17.97
N ALA A 25 14.10 -5.62 -18.43
CA ALA A 25 13.80 -6.44 -19.58
C ALA A 25 12.41 -7.08 -19.40
N VAL A 26 11.46 -6.64 -20.23
CA VAL A 26 10.04 -6.98 -20.15
C VAL A 26 9.85 -8.44 -20.54
N SER A 27 10.17 -9.35 -19.63
CA SER A 27 9.74 -10.74 -19.71
C SER A 27 8.25 -10.81 -19.36
N MET A 28 7.46 -11.52 -20.16
CA MET A 28 6.03 -11.71 -19.90
C MET A 28 5.77 -12.27 -18.48
N GLY A 29 6.70 -13.07 -17.93
CA GLY A 29 6.61 -13.58 -16.57
C GLY A 29 6.71 -12.50 -15.49
N SER A 30 7.58 -11.49 -15.67
CA SER A 30 7.73 -10.38 -14.73
C SER A 30 6.53 -9.44 -14.78
N LEU A 31 5.95 -9.22 -15.97
CA LEU A 31 4.72 -8.45 -16.11
C LEU A 31 3.54 -9.13 -15.40
N PHE A 32 3.34 -10.43 -15.61
CA PHE A 32 2.28 -11.16 -14.92
C PHE A 32 2.52 -11.20 -13.40
N GLY A 33 3.77 -11.39 -12.96
CA GLY A 33 4.14 -11.37 -11.56
C GLY A 33 3.90 -10.02 -10.87
N ASN A 34 4.16 -8.91 -11.56
CA ASN A 34 4.04 -7.56 -10.99
C ASN A 34 2.65 -6.93 -11.11
N PHE A 35 1.84 -7.39 -12.06
CA PHE A 35 0.54 -6.77 -12.40
C PHE A 35 -0.67 -7.66 -12.19
N TRP A 36 -0.50 -8.86 -11.64
CA TRP A 36 -1.63 -9.71 -11.29
C TRP A 36 -2.73 -9.00 -10.46
N PRO A 37 -2.44 -8.08 -9.50
CA PRO A 37 -3.49 -7.42 -8.73
C PRO A 37 -4.28 -6.42 -9.57
N THR A 38 -3.61 -5.68 -10.45
CA THR A 38 -4.25 -4.73 -11.36
C THR A 38 -5.01 -5.41 -12.50
N LEU A 39 -4.57 -6.58 -12.96
CA LEU A 39 -5.23 -7.31 -14.05
C LEU A 39 -6.44 -8.11 -13.58
N PHE A 40 -6.39 -8.70 -12.38
CA PHE A 40 -7.45 -9.59 -11.89
C PHE A 40 -8.28 -8.99 -10.76
N ILE A 41 -7.63 -8.46 -9.71
CA ILE A 41 -8.32 -8.07 -8.48
C ILE A 41 -9.04 -6.72 -8.64
N ILE A 42 -8.35 -5.70 -9.14
CA ILE A 42 -8.93 -4.35 -9.29
C ILE A 42 -10.13 -4.36 -10.25
N PRO A 43 -10.08 -4.99 -11.44
CA PRO A 43 -11.21 -5.02 -12.36
C PRO A 43 -12.39 -5.80 -11.79
N LEU A 44 -12.14 -6.85 -10.99
CA LEU A 44 -13.19 -7.59 -10.30
C LEU A 44 -13.88 -6.71 -9.24
N GLY A 45 -13.13 -5.97 -8.43
CA GLY A 45 -13.70 -5.00 -7.49
C GLY A 45 -14.48 -3.88 -8.19
N LEU A 46 -13.98 -3.39 -9.33
CA LEU A 46 -14.66 -2.40 -10.15
C LEU A 46 -15.94 -2.96 -10.80
N PHE A 47 -15.92 -4.24 -11.19
CA PHE A 47 -17.08 -4.94 -11.76
C PHE A 47 -18.23 -5.00 -10.76
N PHE A 48 -17.96 -5.32 -9.50
CA PHE A 48 -18.98 -5.28 -8.44
C PHE A 48 -19.55 -3.87 -8.21
N HIS A 49 -18.71 -2.82 -8.27
CA HIS A 49 -19.16 -1.43 -8.22
C HIS A 49 -20.02 -1.05 -9.44
N TRP A 50 -19.60 -1.45 -10.63
CA TRP A 50 -20.36 -1.19 -11.85
C TRP A 50 -21.71 -1.91 -11.83
N MET A 51 -21.75 -3.16 -11.36
CA MET A 51 -22.99 -3.91 -11.18
C MET A 51 -23.93 -3.23 -10.17
N TYR A 52 -23.41 -2.67 -9.09
CA TYR A 52 -24.21 -1.88 -8.13
C TYR A 52 -24.86 -0.65 -8.79
N PHE A 53 -24.08 0.15 -9.52
CA PHE A 53 -24.58 1.38 -10.14
C PHE A 53 -25.44 1.13 -11.39
N SER A 54 -25.18 0.05 -12.13
CA SER A 54 -25.80 -0.20 -13.44
C SER A 54 -26.92 -1.25 -13.42
N LEU A 55 -26.85 -2.27 -12.56
CA LEU A 55 -27.84 -3.36 -12.55
C LEU A 55 -28.82 -3.29 -11.38
N THR A 56 -28.40 -2.76 -10.22
CA THR A 56 -29.22 -2.86 -8.99
C THR A 56 -29.86 -1.55 -8.55
N GLU A 57 -29.78 -0.47 -9.34
CA GLU A 57 -30.43 0.84 -9.06
C GLU A 57 -30.30 1.29 -7.60
N ARG A 58 -29.10 1.13 -7.00
CA ARG A 58 -28.82 1.48 -5.58
C ARG A 58 -29.55 0.64 -4.52
N ARG A 59 -30.28 -0.42 -4.88
CA ARG A 59 -30.98 -1.31 -3.94
C ARG A 59 -30.12 -2.44 -3.36
N GLY A 60 -29.04 -2.81 -4.06
CA GLY A 60 -28.15 -3.92 -3.69
C GLY A 60 -26.91 -3.48 -2.94
N THR A 61 -27.06 -2.75 -1.83
CA THR A 61 -25.93 -2.14 -1.12
C THR A 61 -24.94 -3.19 -0.60
N GLY A 62 -25.41 -4.42 -0.32
CA GLY A 62 -24.56 -5.54 0.07
C GLY A 62 -23.47 -5.90 -0.94
N LEU A 63 -23.61 -5.53 -2.21
CA LEU A 63 -22.62 -5.78 -3.26
C LEU A 63 -21.42 -4.81 -3.21
N LEU A 64 -21.56 -3.65 -2.55
CA LEU A 64 -20.42 -2.74 -2.33
C LEU A 64 -19.42 -3.31 -1.33
N ILE A 65 -19.85 -4.15 -0.38
CA ILE A 65 -18.96 -4.73 0.61
C ILE A 65 -17.86 -5.56 -0.07
N PRO A 66 -18.17 -6.59 -0.89
CA PRO A 66 -17.14 -7.33 -1.60
C PRO A 66 -16.43 -6.48 -2.66
N GLY A 67 -17.12 -5.51 -3.29
CA GLY A 67 -16.50 -4.59 -4.25
C GLY A 67 -15.40 -3.74 -3.63
N GLY A 68 -15.67 -3.12 -2.48
CA GLY A 68 -14.73 -2.27 -1.75
C GLY A 68 -13.57 -3.04 -1.16
N ILE A 69 -13.84 -4.23 -0.63
CA ILE A 69 -12.80 -5.15 -0.16
C ILE A 69 -11.86 -5.52 -1.30
N LEU A 70 -12.39 -5.96 -2.45
CA LEU A 70 -11.56 -6.35 -3.58
C LEU A 70 -10.77 -5.17 -4.14
N PHE A 71 -11.38 -3.99 -4.22
CA PHE A 71 -10.70 -2.80 -4.72
C PHE A 71 -9.51 -2.40 -3.82
N THR A 72 -9.73 -2.34 -2.51
CA THR A 72 -8.68 -2.02 -1.54
C THR A 72 -7.61 -3.09 -1.44
N VAL A 73 -7.98 -4.37 -1.43
CA VAL A 73 -7.03 -5.49 -1.51
C VAL A 73 -6.20 -5.42 -2.80
N GLY A 74 -6.82 -5.09 -3.93
CA GLY A 74 -6.13 -4.92 -5.21
C GLY A 74 -5.07 -3.82 -5.15
N ILE A 75 -5.37 -2.68 -4.52
CA ILE A 75 -4.40 -1.59 -4.30
C ILE A 75 -3.26 -2.05 -3.38
N VAL A 76 -3.59 -2.69 -2.26
CA VAL A 76 -2.60 -3.18 -1.28
C VAL A 76 -1.67 -4.19 -1.93
N CYS A 77 -2.21 -5.16 -2.67
CA CYS A 77 -1.42 -6.14 -3.40
C CYS A 77 -0.57 -5.48 -4.49
N GLN A 78 -1.12 -4.53 -5.26
CA GLN A 78 -0.35 -3.84 -6.30
C GLN A 78 0.83 -3.06 -5.72
N LEU A 79 0.61 -2.32 -4.63
CA LEU A 79 1.69 -1.61 -3.94
C LEU A 79 2.69 -2.59 -3.32
N SER A 80 2.23 -3.69 -2.74
CA SER A 80 3.10 -4.69 -2.11
C SER A 80 4.00 -5.36 -3.13
N THR A 81 3.48 -5.68 -4.31
CA THR A 81 4.26 -6.28 -5.39
C THR A 81 5.21 -5.27 -6.05
N LEU A 82 4.80 -4.02 -6.24
CA LEU A 82 5.66 -2.98 -6.86
C LEU A 82 6.82 -2.54 -5.96
N PHE A 83 6.60 -2.45 -4.65
CA PHE A 83 7.60 -1.97 -3.69
C PHE A 83 8.22 -3.09 -2.86
N ASP A 84 7.90 -4.35 -3.15
CA ASP A 84 8.26 -5.55 -2.35
C ASP A 84 8.02 -5.36 -0.84
N SER A 85 6.96 -4.63 -0.50
CA SER A 85 6.73 -4.06 0.84
C SER A 85 5.59 -4.75 1.58
N TRP A 86 5.50 -6.08 1.45
CA TRP A 86 4.47 -6.91 2.08
C TRP A 86 4.42 -6.75 3.60
N GLY A 87 5.59 -6.62 4.25
CA GLY A 87 5.69 -6.40 5.70
C GLY A 87 5.18 -5.03 6.17
N TYR A 88 5.02 -4.06 5.27
CA TYR A 88 4.55 -2.71 5.57
C TYR A 88 3.07 -2.52 5.24
N LEU A 89 2.61 -3.18 4.19
CA LEU A 89 1.29 -2.95 3.61
C LEU A 89 0.24 -3.93 4.11
N TRP A 90 0.62 -4.97 4.87
CA TRP A 90 -0.34 -5.92 5.43
C TRP A 90 -1.46 -5.31 6.29
N PRO A 91 -1.28 -4.18 7.03
CA PRO A 91 -2.39 -3.55 7.73
C PRO A 91 -3.50 -3.08 6.77
N GLY A 92 -3.17 -2.88 5.49
CA GLY A 92 -4.13 -2.59 4.43
C GLY A 92 -5.16 -3.70 4.22
N PHE A 93 -4.85 -4.97 4.53
CA PHE A 93 -5.84 -6.05 4.49
C PHE A 93 -6.88 -5.94 5.61
N ILE A 94 -6.55 -5.32 6.75
CA ILE A 94 -7.51 -4.99 7.81
C ILE A 94 -8.33 -3.75 7.41
N LEU A 95 -7.70 -2.81 6.72
CA LEU A 95 -8.37 -1.63 6.17
C LEU A 95 -9.42 -2.02 5.11
N ALA A 96 -9.17 -3.06 4.32
CA ALA A 96 -10.03 -3.46 3.22
C ALA A 96 -11.50 -3.73 3.60
N PRO A 97 -11.81 -4.58 4.59
CA PRO A 97 -13.18 -4.74 5.10
C PRO A 97 -13.73 -3.47 5.77
N ALA A 98 -12.88 -2.63 6.39
CA ALA A 98 -13.32 -1.35 6.92
C ALA A 98 -13.85 -0.42 5.81
N VAL A 99 -13.14 -0.35 4.68
CA VAL A 99 -13.54 0.45 3.51
C VAL A 99 -14.78 -0.12 2.84
N GLY A 100 -14.87 -1.44 2.63
CA GLY A 100 -16.07 -2.05 2.05
C GLY A 100 -17.32 -1.84 2.92
N LEU A 101 -17.19 -1.92 4.25
CA LEU A 101 -18.27 -1.59 5.18
C LEU A 101 -18.59 -0.09 5.21
N PHE A 102 -17.58 0.77 5.08
CA PHE A 102 -17.76 2.22 4.99
C PHE A 102 -18.52 2.64 3.73
N GLU A 103 -18.17 2.06 2.57
CA GLU A 103 -18.91 2.27 1.32
C GLU A 103 -20.36 1.80 1.45
N PHE A 104 -20.60 0.65 2.08
CA PHE A 104 -21.95 0.19 2.39
C PHE A 104 -22.73 1.17 3.29
N TYR A 105 -22.10 1.73 4.33
CA TYR A 105 -22.74 2.70 5.21
C TYR A 105 -23.09 4.00 4.49
N TRP A 106 -22.20 4.48 3.62
CA TRP A 106 -22.38 5.74 2.90
C TRP A 106 -23.47 5.65 1.83
N PHE A 107 -23.46 4.57 1.03
CA PHE A 107 -24.38 4.37 -0.09
C PHE A 107 -25.64 3.57 0.25
N GLY A 108 -25.68 2.93 1.43
CA GLY A 108 -26.78 2.10 1.87
C GLY A 108 -27.54 2.63 3.07
N ASN A 109 -28.04 1.70 3.89
CA ASN A 109 -28.82 2.05 5.07
C ASN A 109 -27.88 2.65 6.11
N ARG A 110 -28.10 3.91 6.49
CA ARG A 110 -27.29 4.68 7.47
C ARG A 110 -27.46 4.16 8.90
N ASN A 111 -27.22 2.87 9.09
CA ASN A 111 -27.33 2.21 10.36
C ASN A 111 -26.09 2.53 11.21
N LYS A 112 -26.31 3.29 12.30
CA LYS A 112 -25.25 3.72 13.22
C LYS A 112 -24.50 2.54 13.85
N TRP A 113 -25.12 1.36 13.95
CA TRP A 113 -24.50 0.15 14.47
C TRP A 113 -23.33 -0.35 13.61
N LEU A 114 -23.32 -0.06 12.30
CA LEU A 114 -22.24 -0.49 11.41
C LEU A 114 -20.98 0.36 11.55
N LEU A 115 -21.08 1.57 12.11
CA LEU A 115 -19.94 2.46 12.34
C LEU A 115 -18.97 1.90 13.40
N VAL A 116 -19.48 1.08 14.32
CA VAL A 116 -18.67 0.45 15.36
C VAL A 116 -17.58 -0.45 14.74
N PRO A 117 -17.92 -1.48 13.94
CA PRO A 117 -16.89 -2.31 13.31
C PRO A 117 -16.01 -1.51 12.34
N ILE A 118 -16.57 -0.58 11.56
CA ILE A 118 -15.78 0.27 10.64
C ILE A 118 -14.67 1.01 11.40
N ASN A 119 -15.01 1.67 12.51
CA ASN A 119 -14.05 2.40 13.31
C ASN A 119 -13.03 1.48 13.98
N ILE A 120 -13.46 0.32 14.52
CA ILE A 120 -12.54 -0.63 15.14
C ILE A 120 -11.52 -1.13 14.13
N LEU A 121 -11.96 -1.59 12.95
CA LEU A 121 -11.04 -2.08 11.91
C LEU A 121 -10.16 -0.95 11.35
N GLY A 122 -10.73 0.23 11.15
CA GLY A 122 -9.99 1.39 10.66
C GLY A 122 -8.90 1.85 11.63
N VAL A 123 -9.24 2.03 12.91
CA VAL A 123 -8.29 2.42 13.96
C VAL A 123 -7.23 1.33 14.16
N LEU A 124 -7.62 0.06 14.15
CA LEU A 124 -6.69 -1.06 14.28
C LEU A 124 -5.67 -1.10 13.13
N SER A 125 -6.14 -0.95 11.89
CA SER A 125 -5.26 -0.86 10.72
C SER A 125 -4.30 0.33 10.83
N LEU A 126 -4.81 1.50 11.21
CA LEU A 126 -4.01 2.71 11.40
C LEU A 126 -2.97 2.54 12.51
N MET A 127 -3.33 1.88 13.62
CA MET A 127 -2.41 1.58 14.72
C MET A 127 -1.27 0.67 14.27
N PHE A 128 -1.57 -0.39 13.50
CA PHE A 128 -0.53 -1.25 12.96
C PHE A 128 0.36 -0.51 11.97
N PHE A 129 -0.22 0.31 11.08
CA PHE A 129 0.55 1.11 10.14
C PHE A 129 1.48 2.09 10.87
N ALA A 130 0.96 2.75 11.91
CA ALA A 130 1.74 3.65 12.77
C ALA A 130 2.86 2.89 13.49
N MET A 131 2.58 1.72 14.09
CA MET A 131 3.61 0.91 14.75
C MET A 131 4.75 0.53 13.81
N ILE A 132 4.43 0.16 12.57
CA ILE A 132 5.44 -0.19 11.59
C ILE A 132 6.21 1.06 11.13
N ALA A 133 5.53 2.19 10.91
CA ALA A 133 6.17 3.46 10.58
C ALA A 133 7.14 3.90 11.70
N PHE A 134 6.72 3.84 12.97
CA PHE A 134 7.60 4.11 14.10
C PHE A 134 8.73 3.09 14.22
N GLY A 135 8.45 1.81 13.97
CA GLY A 135 9.46 0.75 13.97
C GLY A 135 10.54 0.98 12.92
N THR A 136 10.19 1.39 11.70
CA THR A 136 11.16 1.72 10.65
C THR A 136 11.94 2.98 10.94
N LEU A 137 11.30 4.03 11.45
CA LEU A 137 11.98 5.27 11.83
C LEU A 137 12.94 5.01 12.98
N TYR A 138 12.51 4.30 14.03
CA TYR A 138 13.35 3.90 15.15
C TYR A 138 14.49 3.01 14.69
N ASN A 139 14.22 2.02 13.84
CA ASN A 139 15.25 1.15 13.28
C ASN A 139 16.25 1.97 12.46
N ARG A 140 15.83 2.91 11.59
CA ARG A 140 16.78 3.78 10.87
C ARG A 140 17.59 4.71 11.78
N VAL A 141 17.00 5.19 12.88
CA VAL A 141 17.68 6.06 13.84
C VAL A 141 18.67 5.27 14.72
N VAL A 142 18.33 4.02 15.09
CA VAL A 142 19.17 3.15 15.93
C VAL A 142 20.19 2.34 15.09
N PHE A 143 19.83 1.90 13.88
CA PHE A 143 20.71 1.33 12.85
C PHE A 143 21.48 2.39 12.05
N GLY A 144 21.65 3.60 12.60
CA GLY A 144 22.85 4.41 12.35
C GLY A 144 24.15 3.71 12.82
N GLN A 145 24.05 2.46 13.30
CA GLN A 145 25.13 1.57 13.70
C GLN A 145 26.27 1.37 12.70
N PRO A 146 26.16 1.36 11.35
CA PRO A 146 27.37 1.34 10.55
C PRO A 146 28.14 2.63 10.75
N VAL A 147 27.50 3.80 10.85
CA VAL A 147 28.19 5.07 11.11
C VAL A 147 28.74 5.15 12.54
N LEU A 148 27.98 4.71 13.54
CA LEU A 148 28.43 4.66 14.93
C LEU A 148 29.53 3.63 15.15
N ALA A 149 29.44 2.43 14.56
CA ALA A 149 30.48 1.41 14.61
C ALA A 149 31.71 1.83 13.81
N ILE A 150 31.56 2.44 12.62
CA ILE A 150 32.65 3.02 11.85
C ILE A 150 33.31 4.16 12.64
N ALA A 151 32.53 5.02 13.31
CA ALA A 151 33.06 6.08 14.17
C ALA A 151 33.80 5.50 15.38
N LEU A 152 33.26 4.45 16.03
CA LEU A 152 33.91 3.80 17.16
C LEU A 152 35.20 3.07 16.74
N ILE A 153 35.18 2.41 15.57
CA ILE A 153 36.36 1.77 14.97
C ILE A 153 37.39 2.82 14.58
N ALA A 154 36.98 3.96 14.01
CA ALA A 154 37.87 5.07 13.65
C ALA A 154 38.47 5.75 14.89
N ILE A 155 37.67 5.97 15.94
CA ILE A 155 38.15 6.50 17.23
C ILE A 155 39.10 5.51 17.89
N GLY A 156 38.77 4.22 17.91
CA GLY A 156 39.62 3.16 18.45
C GLY A 156 40.94 3.05 17.71
N ALA A 157 40.92 3.09 16.37
CA ALA A 157 42.12 3.12 15.55
C ALA A 157 42.96 4.39 15.81
N GLY A 158 42.31 5.56 15.90
CA GLY A 158 42.96 6.83 16.20
C GLY A 158 43.69 6.84 17.54
N ILE A 159 43.11 6.23 18.57
CA ILE A 159 43.74 6.08 19.90
C ILE A 159 44.93 5.13 19.84
N MET A 160 44.85 4.05 19.05
CA MET A 160 45.92 3.05 18.93
C MET A 160 47.14 3.58 18.15
N PHE A 161 46.91 4.45 17.16
CA PHE A 161 47.98 5.12 16.40
C PHE A 161 48.37 6.49 16.97
N ALA A 162 47.72 6.96 18.05
CA ALA A 162 48.11 8.20 18.70
C ALA A 162 49.52 8.03 19.31
N PRO A 163 50.52 8.82 18.86
CA PRO A 163 51.87 8.72 19.39
C PRO A 163 51.86 9.03 20.88
N LYS A 164 52.27 8.04 21.70
CA LYS A 164 52.42 8.17 23.15
C LYS A 164 53.39 9.32 23.42
N LYS A 165 52.87 10.46 23.86
CA LYS A 165 53.68 11.62 24.25
C LYS A 165 54.42 11.23 25.54
N ASN A 166 55.66 10.76 25.39
CA ASN A 166 56.60 10.56 26.48
C ASN A 166 56.74 11.89 27.22
N LYS A 167 56.12 11.99 28.41
CA LYS A 167 56.50 13.01 29.38
C LYS A 167 57.80 12.53 30.03
N LEU A 168 58.87 13.23 29.65
CA LEU A 168 60.11 13.35 30.41
C LEU A 168 59.81 13.82 31.84
#